data_AF-A0A503DIN1-F1
#
_entry.id   AF-A0A503DIN1-F1
#
_cell.length_a   1.000
_cell.length_b   1.000
_cell.length_c   1.000
_cell.angle_alpha   90.00
_cell.angle_beta   90.00
_cell.angle_gamma   90.00
#
_symmetry.space_group_name_H-M   'P 1'
#
loop_
_entity.id
_entity.type
_entity.pdbx_description
1 polymer ?
#
loop_
_entity_poly.entity_id
_entity_poly.type
_entity_poly.pdbx_seq_one_letter_code
_entity_poly.pdbx_strand_id
1 'polypeptide(L)'
;MSLTTEITGREEPVQCIEGVVIGLLIGFEEGAPLVVFVGNPGETALKARSLANLDASAVGAEVALLFEGGDPGRPLVVGRIVDPVHAREQVQVMRDGEAVTLNAKERIELRCGLASIILEKNGRISIRGSQLSSQASGVNRVRGAAVHLN
;
A
#
# COMPACT_ATOMS: atom_id res chain seq x y z
N MET A 1 -64.25 -28.40 16.56
CA MET A 1 -63.88 -27.60 15.37
C MET A 1 -63.06 -26.43 15.90
N SER A 2 -61.73 -26.57 16.00
CA SER A 2 -60.73 -26.21 14.96
C SER A 2 -60.73 -24.67 14.76
N LEU A 3 -59.65 -23.90 14.87
CA LEU A 3 -58.21 -24.18 14.70
C LEU A 3 -57.32 -23.32 15.61
N THR A 4 -56.23 -23.93 16.06
CA THR A 4 -54.97 -23.32 16.50
C THR A 4 -54.18 -22.91 15.25
N THR A 5 -53.52 -21.76 15.26
CA THR A 5 -52.42 -21.48 14.31
C THR A 5 -51.36 -20.67 15.04
N GLU A 6 -50.45 -21.38 15.69
CA GLU A 6 -49.16 -20.84 16.09
C GLU A 6 -48.29 -20.74 14.83
N ILE A 7 -47.99 -19.52 14.42
CA ILE A 7 -46.98 -19.24 13.40
C ILE A 7 -45.65 -19.23 14.14
N THR A 8 -45.00 -20.39 14.26
CA THR A 8 -43.62 -20.47 14.74
C THR A 8 -42.70 -20.14 13.57
N GLY A 9 -42.30 -18.87 13.47
CA GLY A 9 -41.18 -18.47 12.63
C GLY A 9 -39.93 -19.20 13.13
N ARG A 10 -39.38 -20.11 12.32
CA ARG A 10 -38.06 -20.69 12.57
C ARG A 10 -37.03 -19.62 12.25
N GLU A 11 -36.51 -18.95 13.26
CA GLU A 11 -35.21 -18.28 13.17
C GLU A 11 -34.15 -19.39 13.06
N GLU A 12 -33.63 -19.58 11.84
CA GLU A 12 -32.43 -20.39 11.64
C GLU A 12 -31.29 -19.76 12.46
N PRO A 13 -30.60 -20.51 13.33
CA PRO A 13 -29.56 -19.94 14.17
C PRO A 13 -28.43 -19.44 13.28
N VAL A 14 -28.22 -18.12 13.27
CA VAL A 14 -27.06 -17.49 12.62
C VAL A 14 -25.82 -18.11 13.25
N GLN A 15 -25.10 -18.93 12.49
CA GLN A 15 -23.84 -19.52 12.93
C GLN A 15 -22.86 -18.37 13.19
N CYS A 16 -22.71 -18.02 14.46
CA CYS A 16 -21.78 -17.00 14.91
C CYS A 16 -20.38 -17.41 14.51
N ILE A 17 -19.70 -16.56 13.75
CA ILE A 17 -18.33 -16.83 13.33
C ILE A 17 -17.40 -16.33 14.44
N GLU A 18 -16.86 -17.25 15.22
CA GLU A 18 -15.83 -16.98 16.22
C GLU A 18 -14.43 -16.99 15.56
N GLY A 19 -14.09 -15.92 14.83
CA GLY A 19 -12.76 -15.78 14.25
C GLY A 19 -12.64 -14.74 13.15
N VAL A 20 -11.43 -14.62 12.60
CA VAL A 20 -11.15 -13.85 11.37
C VAL A 20 -11.54 -14.69 10.17
N VAL A 21 -12.33 -14.11 9.25
CA VAL A 21 -12.65 -14.74 7.95
C VAL A 21 -11.86 -14.08 6.85
N ILE A 22 -11.39 -14.90 5.90
CA ILE A 22 -10.78 -14.39 4.69
C ILE A 22 -11.85 -14.20 3.62
N GLY A 23 -11.94 -12.97 3.11
CA GLY A 23 -12.79 -12.61 2.00
C GLY A 23 -12.01 -12.00 0.84
N LEU A 24 -12.71 -11.70 -0.24
CA LEU A 24 -12.20 -11.03 -1.41
C LEU A 24 -12.87 -9.66 -1.55
N LEU A 25 -12.08 -8.61 -1.71
CA LEU A 25 -12.59 -7.29 -2.08
C LEU A 25 -12.90 -7.27 -3.58
N ILE A 26 -14.17 -7.16 -3.97
CA ILE A 26 -14.58 -7.22 -5.38
C ILE A 26 -14.82 -5.85 -6.01
N GLY A 27 -14.87 -4.79 -5.21
CA GLY A 27 -15.13 -3.44 -5.70
C GLY A 27 -15.55 -2.49 -4.61
N PHE A 28 -16.15 -1.37 -5.03
CA PHE A 28 -16.70 -0.35 -4.16
C PHE A 28 -18.06 0.10 -4.69
N GLU A 29 -18.99 0.39 -3.78
CA GLU A 29 -20.25 1.06 -4.10
C GLU A 29 -20.40 2.26 -3.18
N GLU A 30 -20.54 3.46 -3.75
CA GLU A 30 -20.60 4.73 -3.01
C GLU A 30 -19.42 4.93 -2.04
N GLY A 31 -18.25 4.39 -2.39
CA GLY A 31 -17.03 4.43 -1.57
C GLY A 31 -16.96 3.35 -0.48
N ALA A 32 -18.02 2.57 -0.25
CA ALA A 32 -17.98 1.44 0.67
C ALA A 32 -17.40 0.19 -0.04
N PRO A 33 -16.45 -0.53 0.58
CA PRO A 33 -15.90 -1.76 0.01
C PRO A 33 -16.97 -2.84 -0.10
N LEU A 34 -16.98 -3.56 -1.22
CA LEU A 34 -17.82 -4.72 -1.47
C LEU A 34 -17.02 -6.00 -1.33
N VAL A 35 -17.43 -6.89 -0.44
CA VAL A 35 -16.71 -8.13 -0.12
C VAL A 35 -17.55 -9.37 -0.35
N VAL A 36 -16.88 -10.45 -0.73
CA VAL A 36 -17.43 -11.81 -0.74
C VAL A 36 -16.56 -12.70 0.12
N PHE A 37 -17.16 -13.67 0.81
CA PHE A 37 -16.45 -14.58 1.70
C PHE A 37 -17.24 -15.87 1.88
N VAL A 38 -16.59 -16.92 2.39
CA VAL A 38 -17.25 -18.18 2.71
C VAL A 38 -18.19 -17.98 3.90
N GLY A 39 -19.46 -18.32 3.73
CA GLY A 39 -20.50 -18.03 4.73
C GLY A 39 -21.20 -16.69 4.52
N ASN A 40 -21.02 -16.04 3.36
CA ASN A 40 -21.82 -14.89 2.97
C ASN A 40 -23.32 -15.28 2.94
N PRO A 41 -24.19 -14.62 3.73
CA PRO A 41 -25.61 -14.96 3.81
C PRO A 41 -26.40 -14.64 2.52
N GLY A 42 -25.84 -13.86 1.60
CA GLY A 42 -26.45 -13.53 0.31
C GLY A 42 -25.67 -14.09 -0.89
N GLU A 43 -26.33 -14.11 -2.05
CA GLU A 43 -25.71 -14.48 -3.34
C GLU A 43 -24.86 -13.35 -3.95
N THR A 44 -24.94 -12.14 -3.38
CA THR A 44 -24.23 -10.95 -3.84
C THR A 44 -23.21 -10.48 -2.83
N ALA A 45 -22.27 -9.63 -3.26
CA ALA A 45 -21.31 -9.02 -2.35
C ALA A 45 -21.99 -8.10 -1.35
N LEU A 46 -21.45 -8.09 -0.13
CA LEU A 46 -21.93 -7.24 0.95
C LEU A 46 -21.08 -5.99 1.08
N LYS A 47 -21.74 -4.86 1.37
CA LYS A 47 -21.05 -3.65 1.81
C LYS A 47 -20.39 -3.92 3.16
N ALA A 48 -19.09 -3.69 3.23
CA ALA A 48 -18.34 -3.74 4.47
C ALA A 48 -18.00 -2.33 4.95
N ARG A 49 -17.84 -2.18 6.26
CA ARG A 49 -17.06 -1.07 6.82
C ARG A 49 -15.58 -1.40 6.74
N SER A 50 -14.71 -0.41 6.88
CA SER A 50 -13.26 -0.64 6.84
C SER A 50 -12.55 0.10 7.97
N LEU A 51 -11.57 -0.58 8.59
CA LEU A 51 -10.56 0.00 9.46
C LEU A 51 -9.27 0.38 8.69
N ALA A 52 -9.12 -0.10 7.45
CA ALA A 52 -8.00 0.18 6.57
C ALA A 52 -8.38 1.15 5.46
N ASN A 53 -7.43 1.98 5.02
CA ASN A 53 -7.58 2.74 3.79
C ASN A 53 -7.51 1.78 2.60
N LEU A 54 -8.63 1.61 1.91
CA LEU A 54 -8.75 0.81 0.70
C LEU A 54 -9.04 1.72 -0.48
N ASP A 55 -8.35 1.50 -1.59
CA ASP A 55 -8.59 2.17 -2.85
C ASP A 55 -8.81 1.14 -3.97
N ALA A 56 -9.05 1.60 -5.20
CA ALA A 56 -9.29 0.74 -6.35
C ALA A 56 -8.15 -0.26 -6.64
N SER A 57 -6.91 0.01 -6.18
CA SER A 57 -5.78 -0.92 -6.36
C SER A 57 -5.87 -2.16 -5.47
N ALA A 58 -6.75 -2.13 -4.46
CA ALA A 58 -7.00 -3.26 -3.57
C ALA A 58 -8.03 -4.24 -4.14
N VAL A 59 -8.75 -3.91 -5.21
CA VAL A 59 -9.76 -4.80 -5.81
C VAL A 59 -9.10 -6.10 -6.29
N GLY A 60 -9.70 -7.23 -5.95
CA GLY A 60 -9.16 -8.57 -6.17
C GLY A 60 -8.19 -9.05 -5.09
N ALA A 61 -7.90 -8.24 -4.07
CA ALA A 61 -7.07 -8.67 -2.94
C ALA A 61 -7.89 -9.45 -1.90
N GLU A 62 -7.23 -10.42 -1.27
CA GLU A 62 -7.73 -11.06 -0.06
C GLU A 62 -7.71 -10.06 1.11
N VAL A 63 -8.78 -10.08 1.90
CA VAL A 63 -8.98 -9.20 3.05
C VAL A 63 -9.35 -10.02 4.28
N ALA A 64 -8.84 -9.59 5.43
CA ALA A 64 -9.26 -10.10 6.73
C ALA A 64 -10.54 -9.38 7.17
N LEU A 65 -11.58 -10.17 7.45
CA LEU A 65 -12.89 -9.73 7.88
C LEU A 65 -13.14 -10.11 9.33
N LEU A 66 -13.72 -9.16 10.07
CA LEU A 66 -14.47 -9.41 11.29
C LEU A 66 -15.95 -9.06 11.04
N PHE A 67 -16.82 -9.44 11.96
CA PHE A 67 -18.26 -9.25 11.83
C PHE A 67 -18.81 -8.53 13.07
N GLU A 68 -19.50 -7.42 12.86
CA GLU A 68 -20.02 -6.60 13.96
C GLU A 68 -21.05 -7.41 14.76
N GLY A 69 -20.77 -7.67 16.04
CA GLY A 69 -21.63 -8.49 16.90
C GLY A 69 -21.72 -9.96 16.49
N GLY A 70 -20.77 -10.44 15.67
CA GLY A 70 -20.78 -11.81 15.14
C GLY A 70 -21.74 -12.02 13.96
N ASP A 71 -22.38 -10.95 13.45
CA ASP A 71 -23.36 -11.01 12.36
C ASP A 71 -22.67 -11.07 10.97
N PRO A 72 -22.76 -12.19 10.22
CA PRO A 72 -22.20 -12.31 8.88
C PRO A 72 -22.70 -11.26 7.89
N GLY A 73 -23.89 -10.68 8.11
CA GLY A 73 -24.45 -9.60 7.30
C GLY A 73 -23.75 -8.25 7.49
N ARG A 74 -22.88 -8.11 8.50
CA ARG A 74 -22.20 -6.86 8.86
C ARG A 74 -20.68 -6.98 8.87
N PRO A 75 -20.05 -7.19 7.70
CA PRO A 75 -18.61 -7.32 7.60
C PRO A 75 -17.86 -6.01 7.90
N LEU A 76 -16.72 -6.15 8.57
CA LEU A 76 -15.75 -5.10 8.87
C LEU A 76 -14.37 -5.55 8.35
N VAL A 77 -13.85 -4.85 7.35
CA VAL A 77 -12.49 -5.09 6.85
C VAL A 77 -11.48 -4.57 7.86
N VAL A 78 -10.65 -5.47 8.36
CA VAL A 78 -9.50 -5.13 9.23
C VAL A 78 -8.33 -4.65 8.38
N GLY A 79 -8.07 -5.32 7.26
CA GLY A 79 -7.00 -4.98 6.33
C GLY A 79 -6.83 -5.99 5.21
N ARG A 80 -5.97 -5.67 4.24
CA ARG A 80 -5.56 -6.59 3.17
C ARG A 80 -4.59 -7.62 3.75
N ILE A 81 -4.70 -8.85 3.27
CA ILE A 81 -3.63 -9.83 3.43
C ILE A 81 -2.54 -9.43 2.45
N VAL A 82 -1.33 -9.26 2.96
CA VAL A 82 -0.16 -8.93 2.16
C VAL A 82 0.91 -9.95 2.45
N ASP A 83 1.64 -10.35 1.41
CA ASP A 83 2.87 -11.09 1.64
C ASP A 83 3.82 -10.24 2.47
N PRO A 84 4.50 -10.83 3.48
CA PRO A 84 5.51 -10.12 4.23
C PRO A 84 6.59 -9.63 3.26
N VAL A 85 6.59 -8.33 3.02
CA VAL A 85 7.65 -7.68 2.25
C VAL A 85 8.91 -7.79 3.09
N HIS A 86 9.86 -8.62 2.68
CA HIS A 86 11.24 -8.46 3.11
C HIS A 86 11.62 -7.04 2.73
N ALA A 87 11.75 -6.16 3.73
CA ALA A 87 11.96 -4.74 3.54
C ALA A 87 13.13 -4.54 2.56
N ARG A 88 12.82 -4.33 1.28
CA ARG A 88 13.79 -3.73 0.36
C ARG A 88 14.04 -2.36 0.96
N GLU A 89 15.27 -2.14 1.38
CA GLU A 89 15.72 -0.92 2.05
C GLU A 89 15.14 0.30 1.33
N GLN A 90 14.08 0.87 1.89
CA GLN A 90 13.40 2.00 1.30
C GLN A 90 14.36 3.18 1.40
N VAL A 91 14.58 3.85 0.28
CA VAL A 91 15.27 5.14 0.26
C VAL A 91 14.54 6.08 1.22
N GLN A 92 15.20 6.46 2.31
CA GLN A 92 14.63 7.43 3.25
C GLN A 92 14.78 8.82 2.63
N VAL A 93 13.64 9.45 2.33
CA VAL A 93 13.57 10.83 1.84
C VAL A 93 12.98 11.67 2.97
N MET A 94 13.81 12.44 3.67
CA MET A 94 13.34 13.39 4.67
C MET A 94 13.18 14.77 4.02
N ARG A 95 12.01 15.39 4.20
CA ARG A 95 11.74 16.78 3.83
C ARG A 95 11.44 17.55 5.10
N ASP A 96 12.24 18.57 5.42
CA ASP A 96 12.05 19.42 6.61
C ASP A 96 11.44 20.79 6.25
N GLY A 97 11.00 20.97 5.00
CA GLY A 97 10.44 22.23 4.49
C GLY A 97 11.47 23.17 3.86
N GLU A 98 12.77 22.95 4.10
CA GLU A 98 13.88 23.76 3.58
C GLU A 98 14.86 22.92 2.74
N ALA A 99 15.02 21.63 3.08
CA ALA A 99 15.95 20.70 2.46
C ALA A 99 15.34 19.30 2.22
N VAL A 100 15.98 18.56 1.32
CA VAL A 100 15.69 17.14 1.04
C VAL A 100 16.94 16.32 1.32
N THR A 101 16.84 15.33 2.22
CA THR A 101 17.94 14.41 2.54
C THR A 101 17.65 13.01 1.99
N LEU A 102 18.62 12.46 1.24
CA LEU A 102 18.60 11.09 0.72
C LEU A 102 19.69 10.24 1.39
N ASN A 103 19.32 9.17 2.08
CA ASN A 103 20.27 8.23 2.69
C ASN A 103 20.17 6.84 2.05
N ALA A 104 21.32 6.26 1.70
CA ALA A 104 21.44 4.89 1.17
C ALA A 104 22.74 4.23 1.68
N LYS A 105 22.72 2.91 1.90
CA LYS A 105 23.89 2.18 2.42
C LYS A 105 24.97 1.92 1.38
N GLU A 106 24.58 1.74 0.12
CA GLU A 106 25.50 1.29 -0.93
C GLU A 106 25.65 2.32 -2.07
N ARG A 107 24.52 2.81 -2.61
CA ARG A 107 24.52 3.65 -3.82
C ARG A 107 23.28 4.53 -3.90
N ILE A 108 23.44 5.76 -4.40
CA ILE A 108 22.35 6.62 -4.88
C ILE A 108 22.57 6.85 -6.38
N GLU A 109 21.54 6.61 -7.20
CA GLU A 109 21.60 6.84 -8.65
C GLU A 109 20.40 7.66 -9.12
N LEU A 110 20.69 8.81 -9.75
CA LEU A 110 19.71 9.66 -10.43
C LEU A 110 19.93 9.50 -11.94
N ARG A 111 18.96 8.91 -12.66
CA ARG A 111 19.09 8.59 -14.09
C ARG A 111 17.97 9.23 -14.91
N CYS A 112 18.34 9.82 -16.05
CA CYS A 112 17.42 10.33 -17.05
C CYS A 112 18.02 10.11 -18.45
N GLY A 113 17.49 9.16 -19.22
CA GLY A 113 18.03 8.78 -20.53
C GLY A 113 19.51 8.40 -20.48
N LEU A 114 20.35 9.08 -21.28
CA LEU A 114 21.81 8.87 -21.33
C LEU A 114 22.57 9.53 -20.16
N ALA A 115 21.89 10.34 -19.34
CA ALA A 115 22.50 11.04 -18.22
C ALA A 115 22.34 10.28 -16.90
N SER A 116 23.35 10.34 -16.05
CA SER A 116 23.33 9.74 -14.71
C SER A 116 24.22 10.49 -13.71
N ILE A 117 23.76 10.61 -12.47
CA ILE A 117 24.57 10.98 -11.30
C ILE A 117 24.56 9.80 -10.34
N ILE A 118 25.74 9.30 -9.96
CA ILE A 118 25.90 8.15 -9.07
C ILE A 118 26.79 8.56 -7.90
N LEU A 119 26.31 8.31 -6.68
CA LEU A 119 27.07 8.41 -5.44
C LEU A 119 27.25 7.00 -4.88
N GLU A 120 28.49 6.62 -4.58
CA GLU A 120 28.86 5.28 -4.09
C GLU A 120 29.29 5.35 -2.62
N LYS A 121 29.12 4.27 -1.86
CA LYS A 121 29.50 4.22 -0.43
C LYS A 121 30.95 4.59 -0.12
N ASN A 122 31.86 4.45 -1.09
CA ASN A 122 33.27 4.80 -0.94
C ASN A 122 33.56 6.30 -1.18
N GLY A 123 32.52 7.12 -1.35
CA GLY A 123 32.62 8.56 -1.60
C GLY A 123 32.85 8.94 -3.05
N ARG A 124 32.95 7.98 -3.99
CA ARG A 124 33.07 8.29 -5.42
C ARG A 124 31.75 8.84 -5.94
N ILE A 125 31.83 10.00 -6.59
CA ILE A 125 30.73 10.61 -7.32
C ILE A 125 31.04 10.52 -8.83
N SER A 126 30.09 10.02 -9.62
CA SER A 126 30.21 9.93 -11.08
C SER A 126 29.06 10.67 -11.74
N ILE A 127 29.39 11.66 -12.57
CA ILE A 127 28.43 12.44 -13.36
C ILE A 127 28.68 12.12 -14.83
N ARG A 128 27.65 11.66 -15.53
CA ARG A 128 27.71 11.28 -16.95
C ARG A 128 26.57 11.94 -17.70
N GLY A 129 26.87 12.41 -18.91
CA GLY A 129 25.91 12.99 -19.85
C GLY A 129 26.59 13.27 -21.18
N SER A 130 25.81 13.58 -22.23
CA SER A 130 26.35 14.00 -23.53
C SER A 130 27.00 15.39 -23.46
N GLN A 131 26.52 16.26 -22.56
CA GLN A 131 27.10 17.56 -22.25
C GLN A 131 26.99 17.84 -20.75
N LEU A 132 27.98 18.55 -20.20
CA LEU A 132 28.00 19.02 -18.82
C LEU A 132 28.20 20.54 -18.83
N SER A 133 27.23 21.28 -18.28
CA SER A 133 27.36 22.73 -18.07
C SER A 133 27.49 23.00 -16.57
N SER A 134 28.61 23.61 -16.18
CA SER A 134 28.87 24.05 -14.81
C SER A 134 29.10 25.55 -14.81
N GLN A 135 28.12 26.31 -14.31
CA GLN A 135 28.14 27.77 -14.30
C GLN A 135 27.95 28.29 -12.88
N ALA A 136 28.72 29.31 -12.51
CA ALA A 136 28.57 30.03 -11.26
C ALA A 136 28.52 31.54 -11.56
N SER A 137 27.67 32.28 -10.86
CA SER A 137 27.68 33.76 -10.89
C SER A 137 28.88 34.35 -10.13
N GLY A 138 29.42 33.59 -9.17
CA GLY A 138 30.67 33.87 -8.47
C GLY A 138 31.79 32.93 -8.90
N VAL A 139 32.60 32.48 -7.94
CA VAL A 139 33.75 31.60 -8.21
C VAL A 139 33.31 30.15 -8.34
N ASN A 140 33.57 29.52 -9.49
CA ASN A 140 33.53 28.06 -9.63
C ASN A 140 34.90 27.48 -9.24
N ARG A 141 35.00 26.84 -8.06
CA ARG A 141 36.28 26.37 -7.50
C ARG A 141 36.39 24.85 -7.56
N VAL A 142 37.42 24.37 -8.25
CA VAL A 142 37.78 22.94 -8.33
C VAL A 142 39.08 22.72 -7.56
N ARG A 143 39.12 21.67 -6.72
CA ARG A 143 40.29 21.29 -5.92
C ARG A 143 40.45 19.77 -5.90
N GLY A 144 41.69 19.31 -5.97
CA GLY A 144 42.05 17.90 -5.86
C GLY A 144 43.57 17.74 -5.89
N ALA A 145 44.07 16.58 -5.47
CA ALA A 145 45.49 16.25 -5.58
C ALA A 145 45.98 16.26 -7.05
N ALA A 146 45.08 15.93 -7.98
CA ALA A 146 45.26 16.10 -9.42
C ALA A 146 43.92 16.49 -10.05
N VAL A 147 43.98 17.35 -11.07
CA VAL A 147 42.83 17.72 -11.91
C VAL A 147 43.24 17.49 -13.35
N HIS A 148 42.57 16.53 -13.99
CA HIS A 148 42.77 16.22 -15.42
C HIS A 148 41.66 16.91 -16.22
N LEU A 149 42.04 17.86 -17.07
CA LEU A 149 41.17 18.54 -18.03
C LEU A 149 41.73 18.25 -19.42
N ASN A 150 40.93 17.61 -20.26
CA ASN A 150 41.26 17.28 -21.64
C ASN A 150 40.17 17.82 -22.56
#